data_AF-A0A7I8IUQ3-F1
#
_entry.id   AF-A0A7I8IUQ3-F1
#
_cell.length_a   1.000
_cell.length_b   1.000
_cell.length_c   1.000
_cell.angle_alpha   90.00
_cell.angle_beta   90.00
_cell.angle_gamma   90.00
#
_symmetry.space_group_name_H-M   'P 1'
#
loop_
_entity.id
_entity.type
_entity.pdbx_description
1 polymer ?
#
loop_
_entity_poly.entity_id
_entity_poly.type
_entity_poly.pdbx_seq_one_letter_code
_entity_poly.pdbx_strand_id
1 'polypeptide(L)'
;MSRSGQPPDLKKYMDKQLQIKLNANRTVVGTLRGFDQFMNLVLDNTLEMNGNERNDIGMVVIRGNSVVLIEALEPVVDLSS
;
A
#
# COMPACT_ATOMS: atom_id res chain seq x y z
N MET A 1 -3.67 -25.78 1.59
CA MET A 1 -3.03 -25.37 0.33
C MET A 1 -3.19 -23.87 0.20
N SER A 2 -2.13 -23.09 0.42
CA SER A 2 -2.14 -21.66 0.11
C SER A 2 -2.31 -21.52 -1.41
N ARG A 3 -3.33 -20.81 -1.87
CA ARG A 3 -3.54 -20.56 -3.30
C ARG A 3 -2.46 -19.59 -3.79
N SER A 4 -1.30 -20.11 -4.14
CA SER A 4 -0.25 -19.39 -4.85
C SER A 4 -0.75 -19.02 -6.24
N GLY A 5 -1.27 -17.81 -6.39
CA GLY A 5 -1.70 -17.27 -7.70
C GLY A 5 -2.87 -16.31 -7.66
N GLN A 6 -3.57 -16.17 -6.53
CA GLN A 6 -4.60 -15.14 -6.40
C GLN A 6 -3.92 -13.80 -6.00
N PRO A 7 -4.13 -12.71 -6.77
CA PRO A 7 -3.67 -11.40 -6.35
C PRO A 7 -4.20 -11.11 -4.94
N PRO A 8 -3.43 -10.40 -4.10
CA PRO A 8 -3.92 -9.95 -2.80
C PRO A 8 -5.26 -9.24 -2.99
N ASP A 9 -6.26 -9.59 -2.18
CA ASP A 9 -7.49 -8.83 -2.16
C ASP A 9 -7.22 -7.48 -1.51
N LEU A 10 -6.84 -6.49 -2.33
CA LEU A 10 -6.60 -5.12 -1.89
C LEU A 10 -7.88 -4.36 -1.58
N LYS A 11 -9.06 -4.89 -1.95
CA LYS A 11 -10.34 -4.21 -1.76
C LYS A 11 -10.63 -3.94 -0.28
N LYS A 12 -10.28 -4.87 0.61
CA LYS A 12 -10.44 -4.70 2.06
C LYS A 12 -9.51 -3.66 2.68
N TYR A 13 -8.53 -3.17 1.93
CA TYR A 13 -7.57 -2.14 2.36
C TYR A 13 -7.93 -0.75 1.83
N MET A 14 -9.02 -0.61 1.06
CA MET A 14 -9.48 0.69 0.58
C MET A 14 -9.77 1.63 1.75
N ASP A 15 -9.39 2.90 1.58
CA ASP A 15 -9.51 3.95 2.58
C ASP A 15 -8.75 3.70 3.89
N LYS A 16 -7.86 2.69 3.90
CA LYS A 16 -6.97 2.40 5.04
C LYS A 16 -5.61 3.04 4.85
N GLN A 17 -5.02 3.47 5.96
CA GLN A 17 -3.63 3.88 5.99
C GLN A 17 -2.71 2.65 5.88
N LEU A 18 -1.85 2.65 4.86
CA LEU A 18 -0.91 1.57 4.57
C LEU A 18 0.52 2.07 4.63
N GLN A 19 1.40 1.24 5.16
CA GLN A 19 2.84 1.36 4.98
C GLN A 19 3.26 0.48 3.80
N ILE A 20 3.89 1.09 2.79
CA ILE A 20 4.36 0.42 1.59
C ILE A 20 5.89 0.47 1.56
N LYS A 21 6.53 -0.70 1.58
CA LYS A 21 7.96 -0.80 1.27
C LYS A 21 8.13 -0.96 -0.23
N LEU A 22 8.98 -0.13 -0.79
CA LEU A 22 9.32 -0.10 -2.20
C LEU A 22 10.75 -0.60 -2.41
N ASN A 23 11.09 -0.86 -3.67
CA ASN A 23 12.47 -1.07 -4.09
C ASN A 23 13.40 0.07 -3.64
N ALA A 24 14.70 -0.19 -3.62
CA ALA A 24 15.73 0.75 -3.18
C ALA A 24 15.55 1.26 -1.73
N ASN A 25 14.98 0.41 -0.87
CA ASN A 25 14.80 0.67 0.56
C ASN A 25 13.95 1.92 0.87
N ARG A 26 13.09 2.33 -0.06
CA ARG A 26 12.15 3.43 0.13
C ARG A 26 10.91 2.94 0.86
N THR A 27 10.40 3.75 1.78
CA THR A 27 9.15 3.45 2.48
C THR A 27 8.24 4.66 2.39
N VAL A 28 6.96 4.42 2.09
CA VAL A 28 5.93 5.45 2.11
C VAL A 28 4.75 5.01 2.97
N VAL A 29 4.06 5.97 3.56
CA VAL A 29 2.83 5.73 4.32
C VAL A 29 1.74 6.62 3.75
N GLY A 30 0.59 6.07 3.37
CA GLY A 30 -0.51 6.84 2.80
C GLY A 30 -1.83 6.07 2.81
N THR A 31 -2.92 6.73 2.45
CA THR A 31 -4.25 6.12 2.39
C THR A 31 -4.50 5.53 1.02
N LEU A 32 -4.87 4.24 0.94
CA LEU A 32 -5.17 3.59 -0.33
C LEU A 32 -6.48 4.13 -0.93
N ARG A 33 -6.41 4.72 -2.13
CA ARG A 33 -7.57 5.25 -2.87
C ARG A 33 -7.92 4.45 -4.12
N GLY A 34 -7.04 3.57 -4.57
CA GLY A 34 -7.30 2.76 -5.74
C GLY A 34 -6.16 1.81 -6.04
N PHE A 35 -6.47 0.76 -6.80
CA PHE A 35 -5.50 -0.20 -7.28
C PHE A 35 -5.99 -0.83 -8.59
N ASP A 36 -5.09 -1.52 -9.29
CA ASP A 36 -5.42 -2.33 -10.47
C ASP A 36 -4.90 -3.77 -10.35
N GLN A 37 -5.16 -4.58 -11.36
CA GLN A 37 -4.72 -5.98 -11.43
C GLN A 37 -3.19 -6.18 -11.44
N PHE A 38 -2.42 -5.12 -11.75
CA PHE A 38 -0.96 -5.14 -11.76
C PHE A 38 -0.37 -4.63 -10.45
N MET A 39 -1.19 -4.44 -9.41
CA MET A 39 -0.80 -3.87 -8.12
C MET A 39 -0.27 -2.44 -8.21
N ASN A 40 -0.60 -1.69 -9.28
CA ASN A 40 -0.37 -0.24 -9.23
C ASN A 40 -1.30 0.35 -8.17
N LEU A 41 -0.79 1.25 -7.32
CA LEU A 41 -1.52 1.80 -6.19
C LEU A 41 -1.67 3.31 -6.34
N VAL A 42 -2.83 3.83 -5.97
CA VAL A 42 -3.04 5.26 -5.75
C VAL A 42 -3.09 5.48 -4.24
N LEU A 43 -2.14 6.25 -3.71
CA LEU A 43 -2.14 6.68 -2.32
C LEU A 43 -2.43 8.19 -2.23
N ASP A 44 -3.14 8.57 -1.19
CA ASP A 44 -3.44 9.95 -0.83
C ASP A 44 -2.86 10.27 0.55
N ASN A 45 -2.66 11.56 0.86
CA ASN A 45 -2.01 12.03 2.09
C ASN A 45 -0.70 11.28 2.39
N THR A 46 0.15 11.09 1.37
CA THR A 46 1.30 10.20 1.46
C THR A 46 2.51 10.90 2.07
N LEU A 47 3.17 10.22 3.00
CA LEU A 47 4.45 10.60 3.59
C LEU A 47 5.56 9.66 3.07
N GLU A 48 6.66 10.21 2.56
CA GLU A 48 7.91 9.47 2.39
C GLU A 48 8.68 9.41 3.70
N MET A 49 9.12 8.20 4.07
CA MET A 49 9.84 7.92 5.29
C MET A 49 11.34 7.77 4.98
N ASN A 50 12.16 8.71 5.46
CA ASN A 50 13.62 8.67 5.32
C ASN A 50 14.28 8.70 6.70
N GLY A 51 14.48 7.52 7.30
CA GLY A 51 14.94 7.42 8.69
C GLY A 51 13.93 8.05 9.65
N ASN A 52 14.31 9.15 10.29
CA ASN A 52 13.44 9.91 11.20
C ASN A 52 12.68 11.04 10.49
N GLU A 53 13.03 11.37 9.25
CA GLU A 53 12.39 12.43 8.48
C GLU A 53 11.12 11.91 7.78
N ARG A 54 10.10 12.78 7.73
CA ARG A 54 8.83 12.52 7.06
C ARG A 54 8.54 13.66 6.11
N ASN A 55 8.46 13.36 4.82
CA ASN A 55 8.20 14.35 3.78
C ASN A 55 6.80 14.12 3.20
N ASP A 56 5.93 15.13 3.27
CA ASP A 56 4.62 15.06 2.63
C ASP A 56 4.78 15.20 1.11
N ILE A 57 4.24 14.21 0.39
CA ILE A 57 4.26 14.13 -1.07
C ILE A 57 2.85 14.04 -1.67
N GLY A 58 1.80 14.23 -0.85
CA GLY A 58 0.41 14.30 -1.28
C GLY A 58 -0.12 13.03 -1.94
N MET A 59 -0.75 13.20 -3.11
CA MET A 59 -1.29 12.10 -3.90
C MET A 59 -0.21 11.50 -4.80
N VAL A 60 0.00 10.19 -4.71
CA VAL A 60 1.03 9.49 -5.50
C VAL A 60 0.48 8.24 -6.17
N VAL A 61 1.07 7.90 -7.32
CA VAL A 61 0.87 6.62 -7.99
C VAL A 61 2.12 5.78 -7.84
N ILE A 62 1.97 4.58 -7.28
CA ILE A 62 3.04 3.61 -7.10
C ILE A 62 2.90 2.53 -8.17
N ARG A 63 4.00 2.26 -8.87
CA ARG A 63 4.06 1.15 -9.83
C ARG A 63 4.11 -0.19 -9.09
N GLY A 64 3.26 -1.14 -9.44
CA GLY A 64 3.13 -2.42 -8.73
C GLY A 64 4.43 -3.23 -8.69
N ASN A 65 5.22 -3.24 -9.77
CA ASN A 65 6.54 -3.90 -9.80
C ASN A 65 7.57 -3.28 -8.84
N SER A 66 7.29 -2.12 -8.27
CA SER A 66 8.14 -1.48 -7.27
C SER A 66 7.74 -1.82 -5.84
N VAL A 67 6.58 -2.45 -5.63
CA VAL A 67 6.07 -2.81 -4.30
C VAL A 67 6.75 -4.09 -3.81
N VAL A 68 7.34 -4.01 -2.62
CA VAL A 68 7.99 -5.13 -1.94
C VAL A 68 7.10 -5.68 -0.83
N LEU A 69 6.47 -4.79 -0.05
CA LEU A 69 5.58 -5.16 1.07
C LEU A 69 4.48 -4.12 1.22
N ILE A 70 3.28 -4.59 1.56
CA ILE A 70 2.14 -3.78 1.97
C ILE A 70 1.76 -4.19 3.39
N GLU A 71 1.68 -3.23 4.29
CA GLU A 71 1.31 -3.43 5.68
C GLU A 71 0.18 -2.45 6.05
N ALA A 72 -0.91 -2.96 6.62
CA ALA A 72 -1.98 -2.12 7.12
C ALA A 72 -1.61 -1.57 8.50
N LEU A 73 -1.76 -0.27 8.69
CA LEU A 73 -1.54 0.38 9.99
C LEU A 73 -2.82 0.45 10.83
N GLU A 74 -3.93 -0.05 10.28
CA GLU A 74 -5.24 -0.11 10.90
C GLU A 74 -5.78 -1.54 10.88
N PRO A 75 -6.71 -1.88 11.79
CA PRO A 75 -7.45 -3.14 11.73
C PRO A 75 -8.19 -3.27 10.39
N VAL A 76 -7.96 -4.40 9.71
CA VAL A 76 -8.66 -4.78 8.49
C VAL A 76 -9.72 -5.80 8.87
N VAL A 77 -10.99 -5.39 8.80
CA VAL A 77 -12.12 -6.30 9.04
C VAL A 77 -12.29 -7.16 7.80
N ASP A 78 -12.24 -8.47 7.96
CA ASP A 78 -12.58 -9.39 6.89
C ASP A 78 -14.11 -9.46 6.78
N LEU A 79 -14.67 -8.78 5.77
CA LEU A 79 -16.11 -8.78 5.50
C LEU A 79 -16.57 -10.08 4.81
N SER A 80 -15.71 -11.10 4.69
CA SER A 80 -16.05 -12.40 4.08
C SER A 80 -16.76 -13.39 5.01
N SER A 81 -17.30 -12.94 6.14
CA SER A 81 -18.12 -13.77 7.06
C SER A 81 -19.57 -13.86 6.62
#